data_AF-A0A3M9NK76-F1
#
_entry.id   AF-A0A3M9NK76-F1
#
_cell.length_a   1.000
_cell.length_b   1.000
_cell.length_c   1.000
_cell.angle_alpha   90.00
_cell.angle_beta   90.00
_cell.angle_gamma   90.00
#
_symmetry.space_group_name_H-M   'P 1'
#
loop_
_entity.id
_entity.type
_entity.pdbx_description
1 polymer ?
#
loop_
_entity_poly.entity_id
_entity_poly.type
_entity_poly.pdbx_seq_one_letter_code
_entity_poly.pdbx_strand_id
1 'polypeptide(L)'
;MCYHLKTKYGGTEAVIDDNCGISKFYSIAGTLADELKVKFLNQVDDADTLDWDFKYKKFFLTLHYNIFNGVSILPQNIINKEKVNKAVIEVADFLERNAY
;
A
#
# COMPACT_ATOMS: atom_id res chain seq x y z
N MET A 1 -14.70 5.29 4.84
CA MET A 1 -13.68 5.27 5.91
C MET A 1 -12.47 6.02 5.39
N CYS A 2 -11.77 6.75 6.24
CA CYS A 2 -10.59 7.53 5.87
C CYS A 2 -9.31 6.75 6.16
N TYR A 3 -8.30 6.86 5.30
CA TYR A 3 -6.99 6.26 5.55
C TYR A 3 -6.24 7.04 6.63
N HIS A 4 -5.36 6.37 7.38
CA HIS A 4 -4.53 7.01 8.41
C HIS A 4 -3.05 6.92 8.06
N LEU A 5 -2.37 8.08 8.10
CA LEU A 5 -0.93 8.15 7.84
C LEU A 5 -0.15 7.91 9.13
N LYS A 6 0.63 6.82 9.19
CA LYS A 6 1.59 6.55 10.27
C LYS A 6 2.98 6.90 9.78
N THR A 7 3.60 7.93 10.36
CA THR A 7 4.98 8.32 10.01
C THR A 7 5.92 7.80 11.09
N LYS A 8 6.45 6.57 10.94
CA LYS A 8 7.44 5.99 11.87
C LYS A 8 8.82 6.02 11.21
N TYR A 9 9.80 6.57 11.90
CA TYR A 9 11.22 6.59 11.50
C TYR A 9 11.54 7.18 10.10
N GLY A 10 10.69 8.08 9.59
CA GLY A 10 10.97 8.90 8.42
C GLY A 10 10.39 8.43 7.08
N GLY A 11 9.62 7.34 7.06
CA GLY A 11 8.72 6.99 5.96
C GLY A 11 7.25 7.15 6.38
N THR A 12 6.40 7.60 5.46
CA THR A 12 4.95 7.66 5.68
C THR A 12 4.31 6.35 5.22
N GLU A 13 3.70 5.62 6.14
CA GLU A 13 2.81 4.49 5.89
C GLU A 13 1.38 5.00 5.77
N ALA A 14 0.63 4.54 4.77
CA ALA A 14 -0.81 4.77 4.69
C ALA A 14 -1.55 3.48 5.06
N VAL A 15 -2.26 3.48 6.18
CA VAL A 15 -3.16 2.40 6.58
C VAL A 15 -4.47 2.62 5.83
N ILE A 16 -4.81 1.71 4.93
CA ILE A 16 -6.00 1.81 4.07
C ILE A 16 -7.23 1.34 4.84
N ASP A 17 -7.12 0.22 5.55
CA ASP A 17 -8.21 -0.36 6.33
C ASP A 17 -7.66 -1.15 7.53
N ASP A 18 -7.94 -0.67 8.75
CA ASP A 18 -7.66 -1.40 9.99
C ASP A 18 -8.71 -2.51 10.14
N ASN A 19 -8.27 -3.78 10.21
CA ASN A 19 -9.11 -4.96 10.49
C ASN A 19 -9.93 -5.53 9.30
N CYS A 20 -9.42 -5.42 8.07
CA CYS A 20 -10.04 -6.07 6.91
C CYS A 20 -9.45 -7.47 6.61
N GLY A 21 -10.25 -8.34 5.99
CA GLY A 21 -9.82 -9.69 5.59
C GLY A 21 -8.99 -9.70 4.31
N ILE A 22 -8.32 -10.83 4.05
CA ILE A 22 -7.48 -11.07 2.87
C ILE A 22 -8.19 -10.79 1.52
N SER A 23 -9.52 -10.94 1.47
CA SER A 23 -10.32 -10.61 0.28
C SER A 23 -10.22 -9.13 -0.12
N LYS A 24 -10.17 -8.22 0.85
CA LYS A 24 -10.04 -6.78 0.60
C LYS A 24 -8.62 -6.43 0.13
N PHE A 25 -7.60 -7.13 0.63
CA PHE A 25 -6.23 -7.03 0.08
C PHE A 25 -6.21 -7.36 -1.41
N TYR A 26 -6.77 -8.50 -1.82
CA TYR A 26 -6.82 -8.88 -3.22
C TYR A 26 -7.64 -7.91 -4.07
N SER A 27 -8.74 -7.38 -3.53
CA SER A 27 -9.52 -6.34 -4.21
C SER A 27 -8.68 -5.07 -4.44
N ILE A 28 -7.97 -4.60 -3.43
CA ILE A 28 -7.07 -3.43 -3.52
C ILE A 28 -5.96 -3.71 -4.54
N ALA A 29 -5.33 -4.87 -4.49
CA ALA A 29 -4.29 -5.26 -5.42
C ALA A 29 -4.81 -5.27 -6.88
N GLY A 30 -6.03 -5.78 -7.08
CA GLY A 30 -6.74 -5.71 -8.36
C GLY A 30 -6.95 -4.26 -8.83
N THR A 31 -7.51 -3.40 -7.97
CA THR A 31 -7.71 -1.98 -8.31
C THR A 31 -6.39 -1.27 -8.65
N LEU A 32 -5.30 -1.55 -7.93
CA LEU A 32 -3.98 -1.00 -8.25
C LEU A 32 -3.47 -1.47 -9.63
N ALA A 33 -3.62 -2.75 -9.94
CA ALA A 33 -3.20 -3.32 -11.21
C ALA A 33 -4.06 -2.84 -12.39
N ASP A 34 -5.38 -2.77 -12.21
CA ASP A 34 -6.32 -2.43 -13.27
C ASP A 34 -6.42 -0.93 -13.50
N GLU A 35 -6.48 -0.12 -12.45
CA GLU A 35 -6.69 1.32 -12.58
C GLU A 35 -5.38 2.10 -12.64
N LEU A 36 -4.45 1.85 -11.70
CA LEU A 36 -3.14 2.52 -11.68
C LEU A 36 -2.12 1.86 -12.60
N LYS A 37 -2.47 0.73 -13.25
CA LYS A 37 -1.60 -0.03 -14.15
C LYS A 37 -0.24 -0.36 -13.52
N VAL A 38 -0.20 -0.56 -12.20
CA VAL A 38 1.04 -0.92 -11.52
C VAL A 38 1.38 -2.37 -11.82
N LYS A 39 2.68 -2.66 -11.82
CA LYS A 39 3.18 -4.03 -11.91
C LYS A 39 3.72 -4.43 -10.54
N PHE A 40 3.19 -5.52 -10.01
CA PHE A 40 3.77 -6.21 -8.86
C PHE A 40 5.05 -6.92 -9.31
N LEU A 41 6.13 -6.65 -8.58
CA LEU A 41 7.49 -7.10 -8.88
C LEU A 41 7.90 -8.27 -8.00
N ASN A 42 7.43 -8.28 -6.76
CA ASN A 42 7.72 -9.31 -5.78
C ASN A 42 6.47 -9.54 -4.92
N GLN A 43 6.23 -10.79 -4.56
CA GLN A 43 5.07 -11.19 -3.77
C GLN A 43 5.58 -12.19 -2.75
N VAL A 44 5.54 -11.79 -1.48
CA VAL A 44 5.93 -12.63 -0.35
C VAL A 44 4.65 -12.99 0.39
N ASP A 45 4.41 -14.29 0.50
CA ASP A 45 3.29 -14.87 1.23
C ASP A 45 3.87 -15.59 2.46
N ASP A 46 3.58 -15.05 3.64
CA ASP A 46 3.99 -15.58 4.94
C ASP A 46 2.73 -16.00 5.72
N ALA A 47 2.88 -16.69 6.86
CA ALA A 47 1.76 -17.30 7.58
C ALA A 47 0.68 -16.28 7.98
N ASP A 48 1.10 -15.08 8.37
CA ASP A 48 0.22 -14.04 8.92
C ASP A 48 0.24 -12.74 8.09
N THR A 49 1.09 -12.66 7.05
CA THR A 49 1.34 -11.43 6.28
C THR A 49 1.51 -11.67 4.78
N LEU A 50 1.05 -10.72 3.97
CA LEU A 50 1.34 -10.68 2.53
C LEU A 50 2.03 -9.36 2.19
N ASP A 51 3.17 -9.44 1.52
CA ASP A 51 3.95 -8.27 1.09
C ASP A 51 4.11 -8.29 -0.42
N TRP A 52 3.39 -7.40 -1.10
CA TRP A 52 3.43 -7.28 -2.55
C TRP A 52 4.11 -5.97 -2.95
N ASP A 53 5.33 -6.10 -3.46
CA ASP A 53 6.09 -4.96 -3.94
C ASP A 53 5.63 -4.56 -5.32
N PHE A 54 5.41 -3.28 -5.55
CA PHE A 54 5.03 -2.73 -6.83
C PHE A 54 5.76 -1.42 -7.12
N LYS A 55 5.90 -1.12 -8.40
CA LYS A 55 6.43 0.16 -8.84
C LYS A 55 5.30 1.09 -9.22
N TYR A 56 5.19 2.19 -8.49
CA TYR A 56 4.32 3.30 -8.84
C TYR A 56 5.15 4.49 -9.33
N LYS A 57 5.00 4.83 -10.60
CA LYS A 57 5.83 5.83 -11.31
C LYS A 57 7.32 5.47 -11.23
N LYS A 58 8.07 6.14 -10.35
CA LYS A 58 9.51 5.94 -10.12
C LYS A 58 9.84 5.47 -8.70
N PHE A 59 8.81 5.20 -7.90
CA PHE A 59 8.93 4.80 -6.51
C PHE A 59 8.54 3.33 -6.35
N PHE A 60 9.26 2.65 -5.47
CA PHE A 60 8.95 1.28 -5.08
C PHE A 60 8.18 1.32 -3.78
N LEU A 61 6.98 0.77 -3.81
CA LEU A 61 6.05 0.70 -2.69
C LEU A 61 5.71 -0.76 -2.43
N THR A 62 5.32 -1.07 -1.22
CA THR A 62 4.87 -2.39 -0.79
C THR A 62 3.45 -2.27 -0.32
N LEU A 63 2.58 -3.11 -0.88
CA LEU A 63 1.24 -3.35 -0.35
C LEU A 63 1.41 -4.44 0.72
N HIS A 64 1.30 -4.03 1.97
CA HIS A 64 1.44 -4.89 3.14
C HIS A 64 0.06 -5.28 3.65
N TYR A 65 -0.15 -6.56 3.86
CA TYR A 65 -1.29 -7.09 4.58
C TYR A 65 -0.82 -7.85 5.81
N ASN A 66 -1.56 -7.70 6.89
CA ASN A 66 -1.38 -8.43 8.12
C ASN A 66 -2.74 -8.80 8.70
N ILE A 67 -2.92 -10.05 9.13
CA ILE A 67 -4.21 -10.52 9.67
C ILE A 67 -4.67 -9.75 10.93
N PHE A 68 -3.74 -9.10 11.65
CA PHE A 68 -4.02 -8.31 12.84
C PHE A 68 -4.18 -6.81 12.55
N ASN A 69 -3.46 -6.28 11.55
CA ASN A 69 -3.41 -4.84 11.28
C ASN A 69 -4.14 -4.42 9.99
N GLY A 70 -4.64 -5.37 9.19
CA GLY A 70 -5.32 -5.09 7.93
C GLY A 70 -4.34 -4.76 6.80
N VAL A 71 -4.67 -3.77 5.97
CA VAL A 71 -3.92 -3.42 4.75
C VAL A 71 -3.27 -2.05 4.87
N SER A 72 -1.97 -2.00 4.59
CA SER A 72 -1.13 -0.80 4.60
C SER A 72 -0.32 -0.66 3.32
N ILE A 73 0.07 0.57 2.98
CA ILE A 73 1.06 0.86 1.93
C ILE A 73 2.31 1.44 2.57
N LEU A 74 3.44 0.80 2.27
CA LEU A 74 4.76 1.12 2.80
C LEU A 74 5.69 1.59 1.67
N PRO A 75 6.56 2.59 1.92
CA PRO A 75 7.63 2.92 1.00
C PRO A 75 8.83 1.99 1.18
N GLN A 76 9.32 1.34 0.11
CA GLN A 76 10.52 0.50 0.19
C GLN A 76 11.82 1.31 0.31
N ASN A 77 11.83 2.53 -0.23
CA ASN A 77 13.04 3.35 -0.27
C ASN A 77 12.74 4.79 0.15
N ILE A 78 13.54 5.31 1.07
CA ILE A 78 13.47 6.65 1.62
C ILE A 78 14.37 7.66 0.89
N ILE A 79 14.97 7.29 -0.24
CA ILE A 79 15.62 8.26 -1.15
C ILE A 79 14.58 9.27 -1.65
N ASN A 80 14.72 10.53 -1.25
CA ASN A 80 13.74 11.61 -1.42
C ASN A 80 12.40 11.38 -0.68
N LYS A 81 12.48 11.23 0.65
CA LYS A 81 11.35 11.08 1.59
C LYS A 81 10.09 11.87 1.21
N GLU A 82 10.22 13.16 0.91
CA GLU A 82 9.06 13.99 0.57
C GLU A 82 8.31 13.50 -0.69
N LYS A 83 9.03 13.09 -1.73
CA LYS A 83 8.42 12.63 -2.99
C LYS A 83 7.83 11.24 -2.85
N VAL A 84 8.48 10.38 -2.07
CA VAL A 84 8.00 9.03 -1.75
C VAL A 84 6.74 9.11 -0.89
N ASN A 85 6.72 9.96 0.13
CA ASN A 85 5.54 10.18 0.96
C ASN A 85 4.36 10.71 0.15
N LYS A 86 4.60 11.65 -0.79
CA LYS A 86 3.57 12.08 -1.74
C LYS A 86 3.03 10.93 -2.58
N ALA A 87 3.90 10.02 -3.04
CA ALA A 87 3.46 8.86 -3.80
C ALA A 87 2.59 7.91 -2.95
N VAL A 88 2.93 7.69 -1.68
CA VAL A 88 2.10 6.90 -0.75
C VAL A 88 0.74 7.56 -0.55
N ILE A 89 0.70 8.87 -0.31
CA ILE A 89 -0.54 9.63 -0.14
C ILE A 89 -1.39 9.58 -1.41
N GLU A 90 -0.80 9.78 -2.59
CA GLU A 90 -1.52 9.69 -3.87
C GLU A 90 -2.18 8.33 -4.07
N VAL A 91 -1.48 7.24 -3.73
CA VAL A 91 -2.05 5.88 -3.85
C VAL A 91 -3.15 5.66 -2.81
N ALA A 92 -2.96 6.16 -1.58
CA ALA A 92 -3.98 6.08 -0.54
C ALA A 92 -5.27 6.85 -0.89
N ASP A 93 -5.14 8.11 -1.32
CA ASP A 93 -6.25 8.93 -1.82
C ASP A 93 -6.96 8.26 -3.00
N PHE A 94 -6.20 7.64 -3.90
CA PHE A 94 -6.75 6.92 -5.03
C PHE A 94 -7.57 5.70 -4.59
N LEU A 95 -7.05 4.91 -3.65
CA LEU A 95 -7.74 3.74 -3.12
C LEU A 95 -8.99 4.12 -2.32
N GLU A 96 -8.95 5.21 -1.55
CA GLU A 96 -10.13 5.73 -0.85
C GLU A 96 -11.29 6.04 -1.82
N ARG A 97 -10.97 6.47 -3.05
CA ARG A 97 -11.97 6.82 -4.07
C ARG A 97 -12.44 5.68 -4.96
N ASN A 98 -11.62 4.63 -5.14
CA ASN A 98 -11.84 3.60 -6.17
C ASN A 98 -11.93 2.17 -5.62
N ALA A 99 -11.45 1.92 -4.40
CA ALA A 99 -11.53 0.62 -3.74
C ALA A 99 -12.63 0.56 -2.67
N TYR A 100 -13.41 1.64 -2.52
CA TYR A 100 -14.55 1.79 -1.61
C TYR A 100 -15.81 2.17 -2.36
#